data_AF-A0A177C2F0-F1
#
_entry.id   AF-A0A177C2F0-F1
#
_cell.length_a   1.000
_cell.length_b   1.000
_cell.length_c   1.000
_cell.angle_alpha   90.00
_cell.angle_beta   90.00
_cell.angle_gamma   90.00
#
_symmetry.space_group_name_H-M   'P 1'
#
loop_
_entity.id
_entity.type
_entity.pdbx_description
1 polymer ?
#
loop_
_entity_poly.entity_id
_entity_poly.type
_entity_poly.pdbx_seq_one_letter_code
_entity_poly.pdbx_strand_id
1 'polypeptide(L)'
;MGMGDYSPGSIWYYAPNKAAPIVFIVLFFTSGVIHTWQTIRHGSWRTTILLPWAAALMIAGFIIRELGAYHPENLTYLIASTVLIMSGPPVYALINYFILSRILYYIPYLAPMHPGRVATTFVGLDAVCEILIGQGAWRMANSSMTPKQRKLGANLVTASLSLQVALFGSFGLLAAQFHMRANKAKLLSRDLRIVLYVLYVSATIVTIRCIYRLVEYTEGWDSTIYKNEVFFWIFEAIIMFLNTALLNVFHPGKRLPRSNSVFLDRDGVTERRGPGWADDRPWIVTVFDPFDVWGLFTGRDEKTQFWDMSGEELERLRAEKKLNKRNVLAGAVDPFHLWGSRGYIGKHFKSKRAGAGSRATQTTEEAGKPPA
;
A
#
# COMPACT_ATOMS: atom_id res chain seq x y z
N MET A 1 -15.16 25.28 30.60
CA MET A 1 -14.27 24.12 30.57
C MET A 1 -13.37 24.29 29.36
N GLY A 2 -12.08 24.47 29.59
CA GLY A 2 -11.06 24.55 28.54
C GLY A 2 -10.88 23.19 27.85
N MET A 3 -10.17 23.20 26.71
CA MET A 3 -9.74 21.97 26.04
C MET A 3 -8.85 21.16 26.98
N GLY A 4 -9.36 20.06 27.53
CA GLY A 4 -8.61 19.16 28.43
C GLY A 4 -9.13 19.08 29.86
N ASP A 5 -10.13 19.88 30.26
CA ASP A 5 -10.73 19.73 31.60
C ASP A 5 -11.52 18.42 31.70
N TYR A 6 -11.31 17.69 32.80
CA TYR A 6 -12.05 16.45 33.09
C TYR A 6 -13.56 16.72 33.14
N SER A 7 -14.34 15.94 32.38
CA SER A 7 -15.79 16.04 32.33
C SER A 7 -16.43 14.80 32.97
N PRO A 8 -17.04 14.93 34.16
CA PRO A 8 -17.73 13.81 34.81
C PRO A 8 -18.80 13.21 33.90
N GLY A 9 -18.81 11.88 33.73
CA GLY A 9 -19.77 11.16 32.89
C GLY A 9 -19.42 11.05 31.39
N SER A 10 -18.36 11.72 30.93
CA SER A 10 -17.87 11.58 29.56
C SER A 10 -17.00 10.34 29.39
N ILE A 11 -17.30 9.50 28.40
CA ILE A 11 -16.46 8.33 28.05
C ILE A 11 -15.13 8.80 27.45
N TRP A 12 -15.06 10.03 26.94
CA TRP A 12 -13.87 10.63 26.36
C TRP A 12 -12.85 11.13 27.40
N TYR A 13 -13.11 11.01 28.71
CA TYR A 13 -12.34 11.58 29.84
C TYR A 13 -12.31 13.12 29.90
N TYR A 14 -12.50 13.81 28.78
CA TYR A 14 -12.64 15.26 28.65
C TYR A 14 -14.00 15.64 28.06
N ALA A 15 -14.34 16.94 28.08
CA ALA A 15 -15.45 17.50 27.31
C ALA A 15 -15.03 17.66 25.84
N PRO A 16 -15.56 16.88 24.88
CA PRO A 16 -15.08 16.92 23.50
C PRO A 16 -15.38 18.26 22.82
N ASN A 17 -14.45 18.73 21.97
CA ASN A 17 -14.65 19.95 21.22
C ASN A 17 -15.71 19.77 20.12
N LYS A 18 -16.71 20.64 20.10
CA LYS A 18 -17.82 20.61 19.13
C LYS A 18 -17.52 21.34 17.81
N ALA A 19 -16.63 22.33 17.82
CA ALA A 19 -16.33 23.17 16.66
C ALA A 19 -15.21 22.60 15.78
N ALA A 20 -14.17 22.00 16.39
CA ALA A 20 -13.03 21.47 15.68
C ALA A 20 -13.41 20.36 14.67
N PRO A 21 -14.27 19.37 14.98
CA PRO A 21 -14.71 18.37 14.00
C PRO A 21 -15.31 18.99 12.74
N ILE A 22 -16.16 20.02 12.89
CA ILE A 22 -16.80 20.73 11.77
C ILE A 22 -15.76 21.33 10.82
N VAL A 23 -14.73 21.97 11.37
CA VAL A 23 -13.64 22.56 10.58
C VAL A 23 -12.94 21.47 9.77
N PHE A 24 -12.58 20.34 10.39
CA PHE A 24 -11.93 19.24 9.67
C PHE A 24 -12.85 18.58 8.64
N ILE A 25 -14.17 18.47 8.90
CA ILE A 25 -15.14 17.99 7.92
C ILE A 25 -15.09 18.85 6.65
N VAL A 26 -15.16 20.18 6.79
CA VAL A 26 -15.11 21.11 5.65
C VAL A 26 -13.78 21.01 4.89
N LEU A 27 -12.67 20.92 5.63
CA LEU A 27 -11.33 20.80 5.05
C LEU A 27 -11.16 19.49 4.26
N PHE A 28 -11.52 18.34 4.84
CA PHE A 28 -11.44 17.04 4.16
C PHE A 28 -12.47 16.91 3.02
N PHE A 29 -13.65 17.52 3.15
CA PHE A 29 -14.65 17.56 2.08
C PHE A 29 -14.13 18.33 0.86
N THR A 30 -13.65 19.56 1.08
CA THR A 30 -13.07 20.40 0.02
C THR A 30 -11.91 19.67 -0.67
N SER A 31 -11.03 19.10 0.13
CA SER A 31 -9.91 18.28 -0.34
C SER A 31 -10.35 17.05 -1.14
N GLY A 32 -11.37 16.32 -0.68
CA GLY A 32 -11.90 15.13 -1.34
C GLY A 32 -12.57 15.45 -2.69
N VAL A 33 -13.28 16.57 -2.78
CA VAL A 33 -13.85 17.06 -4.05
C VAL A 33 -12.75 17.39 -5.06
N ILE A 34 -11.69 18.09 -4.62
CA ILE A 34 -10.54 18.40 -5.46
C ILE A 34 -9.86 17.11 -5.95
N HIS A 35 -9.59 16.15 -5.07
CA HIS A 35 -9.02 14.84 -5.42
C HIS A 35 -9.87 14.07 -6.42
N THR A 36 -11.20 14.13 -6.27
CA THR A 36 -12.15 13.48 -7.19
C THR A 36 -12.04 14.11 -8.57
N TRP A 37 -12.08 15.45 -8.64
CA TRP A 37 -11.92 16.18 -9.90
C TRP A 37 -10.55 15.91 -10.55
N GLN A 38 -9.45 15.95 -9.79
CA GLN A 38 -8.10 15.66 -10.27
C GLN A 38 -7.98 14.23 -10.81
N THR A 39 -8.57 13.26 -10.12
CA THR A 39 -8.57 11.84 -10.53
C THR A 39 -9.25 11.65 -11.88
N ILE A 40 -10.40 12.30 -12.09
CA ILE A 40 -11.12 12.26 -13.37
C ILE A 40 -10.34 13.02 -14.46
N ARG A 41 -9.86 14.24 -14.17
CA ARG A 41 -9.16 15.10 -15.11
C ARG A 41 -7.86 14.49 -15.63
N HIS A 42 -7.08 13.85 -14.76
CA HIS A 42 -5.80 13.26 -15.13
C HIS A 42 -5.92 11.82 -15.68
N GLY A 43 -7.08 11.18 -15.53
CA GLY A 43 -7.29 9.79 -15.95
C GLY A 43 -6.49 8.78 -15.13
N SER A 44 -6.10 9.15 -13.89
CA SER A 44 -5.23 8.37 -12.99
C SER A 44 -6.01 7.42 -12.08
N TRP A 45 -7.18 6.96 -12.52
CA TRP A 45 -8.19 6.23 -11.73
C TRP A 45 -7.61 5.06 -10.91
N ARG A 46 -6.68 4.29 -11.48
CA ARG A 46 -6.11 3.12 -10.78
C ARG A 46 -5.23 3.45 -9.58
N THR A 47 -4.65 4.65 -9.54
CA THR A 47 -3.70 5.06 -8.49
C THR A 47 -4.33 6.04 -7.52
N THR A 48 -5.22 6.91 -7.98
CA THR A 48 -5.69 8.06 -7.19
C THR A 48 -7.13 7.95 -6.70
N ILE A 49 -7.88 6.90 -7.08
CA ILE A 49 -9.27 6.68 -6.58
C ILE A 49 -9.34 6.52 -5.06
N LEU A 50 -8.25 6.09 -4.44
CA LEU A 50 -8.16 5.91 -3.00
C LEU A 50 -8.08 7.24 -2.24
N LEU A 51 -7.72 8.35 -2.91
CA LEU A 51 -7.63 9.67 -2.27
C LEU A 51 -9.02 10.19 -1.86
N PRO A 52 -10.03 10.22 -2.76
CA PRO A 52 -11.41 10.49 -2.36
C PRO A 52 -11.95 9.54 -1.30
N TRP A 53 -11.58 8.26 -1.37
CA TRP A 53 -12.01 7.26 -0.39
C TRP A 53 -11.45 7.54 1.02
N ALA A 54 -10.15 7.85 1.10
CA ALA A 54 -9.51 8.23 2.35
C ALA A 54 -10.14 9.50 2.95
N ALA A 55 -10.46 10.50 2.11
CA ALA A 55 -11.18 11.69 2.55
C ALA A 55 -12.58 11.36 3.08
N ALA A 56 -13.33 10.48 2.41
CA ALA A 56 -14.66 10.05 2.85
C ALA A 56 -14.63 9.36 4.23
N LEU A 57 -13.65 8.49 4.48
CA LEU A 57 -13.45 7.86 5.78
C LEU A 57 -13.20 8.89 6.89
N MET A 58 -12.32 9.87 6.62
CA MET A 58 -12.02 10.93 7.58
C MET A 58 -13.25 11.81 7.86
N ILE A 59 -14.00 12.19 6.82
CA ILE A 59 -15.25 12.97 6.95
C ILE A 59 -16.27 12.21 7.80
N ALA A 60 -16.53 10.94 7.48
CA ALA A 60 -17.46 10.11 8.24
C ALA A 60 -17.01 9.97 9.70
N GLY A 61 -15.72 9.76 9.93
CA GLY A 61 -15.14 9.69 11.27
C GLY A 61 -15.34 10.98 12.08
N PHE A 62 -15.11 12.15 11.47
CA PHE A 62 -15.32 13.43 12.15
C PHE A 62 -16.79 13.78 12.36
N ILE A 63 -17.70 13.39 11.45
CA ILE A 63 -19.16 13.53 11.65
C ILE A 63 -19.59 12.72 12.88
N ILE A 64 -19.17 11.46 12.99
CA ILE A 64 -19.52 10.64 14.15
C ILE A 64 -18.85 11.19 15.42
N ARG A 65 -17.63 11.74 15.32
CA ARG A 65 -16.97 12.39 16.45
C ARG A 65 -17.76 13.62 16.92
N GLU A 66 -18.29 14.41 16.01
CA GLU A 66 -19.14 15.56 16.33
C GLU A 66 -20.42 15.12 17.05
N LEU A 67 -21.10 14.08 16.56
CA LEU A 67 -22.26 13.49 17.24
C LEU A 67 -21.89 12.97 18.64
N GLY A 68 -20.72 12.35 18.79
CA GLY A 68 -20.17 11.93 20.08
C GLY A 68 -19.83 13.09 21.03
N ALA A 69 -19.58 14.30 20.51
CA ALA A 69 -19.38 15.51 21.31
C ALA A 69 -20.70 16.07 21.87
N TYR A 70 -21.84 15.79 21.23
CA TYR A 70 -23.18 16.10 21.75
C TYR A 70 -23.72 15.01 22.68
N HIS A 71 -23.27 13.76 22.51
CA HIS A 71 -23.66 12.59 23.31
C HIS A 71 -22.44 11.90 23.94
N PRO A 72 -21.75 12.54 24.90
CA PRO A 72 -20.49 12.06 25.48
C PRO A 72 -20.62 10.73 26.26
N GLU A 73 -21.84 10.35 26.65
CA GLU A 73 -22.20 9.10 27.31
C GLU A 73 -22.30 7.89 26.35
N ASN A 74 -22.26 8.10 25.03
CA ASN A 74 -22.49 7.04 24.06
C ASN A 74 -21.18 6.39 23.58
N LEU A 75 -20.91 5.17 24.06
CA LEU A 75 -19.74 4.39 23.70
C LEU A 75 -19.67 4.05 22.21
N THR A 76 -20.82 3.85 21.55
CA THR A 76 -20.88 3.48 20.14
C THR A 76 -20.34 4.57 19.25
N TYR A 77 -20.63 5.85 19.55
CA TYR A 77 -20.07 6.98 18.78
C TYR A 77 -18.56 7.11 18.96
N LEU A 78 -18.04 6.90 20.18
CA LEU A 78 -16.59 6.87 20.43
C LEU A 78 -15.90 5.77 19.62
N ILE A 79 -16.42 4.55 19.66
CA ILE A 79 -15.83 3.42 18.93
C ILE A 79 -15.90 3.65 17.42
N ALA A 80 -17.08 4.01 16.90
CA ALA A 80 -17.28 4.20 15.47
C ALA A 80 -16.42 5.34 14.90
N SER A 81 -16.35 6.49 15.59
CA SER A 81 -15.48 7.60 15.17
C SER A 81 -14.00 7.21 15.21
N THR A 82 -13.55 6.54 16.27
CA THR A 82 -12.16 6.09 16.41
C THR A 82 -11.77 5.15 15.27
N VAL A 83 -12.59 4.13 14.99
CA VAL A 83 -12.32 3.15 13.92
C VAL A 83 -12.25 3.82 12.54
N LEU A 84 -13.20 4.71 12.22
CA LEU A 84 -13.21 5.40 10.92
C LEU A 84 -12.01 6.33 10.74
N ILE A 85 -11.68 7.11 11.77
CA ILE A 85 -10.52 8.01 11.73
C ILE A 85 -9.21 7.22 11.65
N MET A 86 -9.13 6.08 12.34
CA MET A 86 -7.97 5.17 12.28
C MET A 86 -7.82 4.46 10.93
N SER A 87 -8.92 4.24 10.21
CA SER A 87 -8.89 3.60 8.88
C SER A 87 -8.38 4.51 7.76
N GLY A 88 -8.33 5.83 7.96
CA GLY A 88 -7.88 6.79 6.95
C GLY A 88 -6.39 6.65 6.55
N PRO A 89 -5.43 6.73 7.49
CA PRO A 89 -3.99 6.64 7.19
C PRO A 89 -3.53 5.39 6.45
N PRO A 90 -4.01 4.17 6.77
CA PRO A 90 -3.68 2.98 5.98
C PRO A 90 -4.03 3.15 4.50
N VAL A 91 -5.11 3.87 4.17
CA VAL A 91 -5.46 4.19 2.78
C VAL A 91 -4.46 5.19 2.17
N TYR A 92 -3.99 6.18 2.92
CA TYR A 92 -2.92 7.09 2.45
C TYR A 92 -1.58 6.37 2.26
N ALA A 93 -1.25 5.42 3.14
CA ALA A 93 -0.11 4.53 2.98
C ALA A 93 -0.22 3.67 1.70
N LEU A 94 -1.38 3.07 1.46
CA LEU A 94 -1.69 2.31 0.24
C LEU A 94 -1.46 3.16 -1.03
N ILE A 95 -1.83 4.44 -1.02
CA ILE A 95 -1.55 5.36 -2.12
C ILE A 95 -0.04 5.54 -2.32
N ASN A 96 0.73 5.75 -1.25
CA ASN A 96 2.19 5.86 -1.31
C ASN A 96 2.83 4.59 -1.90
N TYR A 97 2.34 3.41 -1.51
CA TYR A 97 2.80 2.13 -2.05
C TYR A 97 2.59 2.07 -3.57
N PHE A 98 1.41 2.47 -4.05
CA PHE A 98 1.15 2.53 -5.49
C PHE A 98 1.99 3.58 -6.21
N ILE A 99 2.22 4.74 -5.61
CA ILE A 99 3.10 5.77 -6.21
C ILE A 99 4.52 5.22 -6.36
N LEU A 100 5.08 4.57 -5.34
CA LEU A 100 6.41 3.96 -5.45
C LEU A 100 6.41 2.86 -6.53
N SER A 101 5.44 1.96 -6.53
CA SER A 101 5.31 0.95 -7.58
C SER A 101 5.25 1.58 -8.98
N ARG A 102 4.52 2.69 -9.17
CA ARG A 102 4.48 3.41 -10.45
C ARG A 102 5.84 3.96 -10.85
N ILE A 103 6.61 4.49 -9.91
CA ILE A 103 7.98 4.97 -10.15
C ILE A 103 8.89 3.81 -10.58
N LEU A 104 8.79 2.67 -9.90
CA LEU A 104 9.58 1.48 -10.23
C LEU A 104 9.18 0.88 -11.59
N TYR A 105 7.90 0.97 -11.98
CA TYR A 105 7.46 0.62 -13.35
C TYR A 105 8.06 1.55 -14.40
N TYR A 106 8.28 2.81 -14.05
CA TYR A 106 8.84 3.80 -14.96
C TYR A 106 10.35 3.63 -15.14
N ILE A 107 11.10 3.22 -14.11
CA ILE A 107 12.54 2.95 -14.20
C ILE A 107 12.83 1.53 -13.69
N PRO A 108 12.54 0.49 -14.50
CA PRO A 108 12.54 -0.88 -14.04
C PRO A 108 13.94 -1.44 -13.75
N TYR A 109 14.95 -1.07 -14.54
CA TYR A 109 16.33 -1.57 -14.40
C TYR A 109 17.06 -1.07 -13.15
N LEU A 110 16.53 -0.07 -12.44
CA LEU A 110 17.06 0.39 -11.15
C LEU A 110 16.20 -0.05 -9.96
N ALA A 111 15.07 -0.71 -10.21
CA ALA A 111 14.14 -1.11 -9.18
C ALA A 111 14.80 -2.14 -8.23
N PRO A 112 14.84 -1.88 -6.90
CA PRO A 112 15.40 -2.84 -5.95
C PRO A 112 14.52 -4.09 -5.81
N MET A 113 13.21 -3.93 -6.02
CA MET A 113 12.22 -5.01 -5.98
C MET A 113 11.21 -4.80 -7.11
N HIS A 114 10.66 -5.89 -7.64
CA HIS A 114 9.64 -5.82 -8.67
C HIS A 114 8.47 -4.92 -8.24
N PRO A 115 8.04 -3.95 -9.07
CA PRO A 115 7.05 -2.94 -8.71
C PRO A 115 5.72 -3.51 -8.20
N GLY A 116 5.24 -4.57 -8.85
CA GLY A 116 4.03 -5.27 -8.44
C GLY A 116 4.16 -5.94 -7.06
N ARG A 117 5.36 -6.43 -6.72
CA ARG A 117 5.64 -7.04 -5.41
C ARG A 117 5.61 -5.98 -4.32
N VAL A 118 6.13 -4.78 -4.59
CA VAL A 118 6.08 -3.65 -3.64
C VAL A 118 4.63 -3.39 -3.23
N ALA A 119 3.74 -3.20 -4.21
CA ALA A 119 2.33 -3.00 -3.91
C ALA A 119 1.74 -4.19 -3.15
N THR A 120 1.88 -5.44 -3.63
CA THR A 120 1.22 -6.58 -2.97
C THR A 120 1.73 -6.85 -1.57
N THR A 121 3.03 -6.74 -1.34
CA THR A 121 3.67 -7.05 -0.05
C THR A 121 3.31 -6.02 1.00
N PHE A 122 3.53 -4.74 0.72
CA PHE A 122 3.26 -3.69 1.69
C PHE A 122 1.76 -3.60 1.98
N VAL A 123 0.89 -3.79 0.98
CA VAL A 123 -0.57 -3.84 1.19
C VAL A 123 -1.01 -5.07 1.96
N GLY A 124 -0.43 -6.24 1.67
CA GLY A 124 -0.73 -7.46 2.40
C GLY A 124 -0.33 -7.39 3.87
N LEU A 125 0.87 -6.90 4.16
CA LEU A 125 1.36 -6.72 5.52
C LEU A 125 0.56 -5.64 6.27
N ASP A 126 0.25 -4.53 5.62
CA ASP A 126 -0.58 -3.47 6.24
C ASP A 126 -2.00 -3.97 6.52
N ALA A 127 -2.59 -4.77 5.63
CA ALA A 127 -3.89 -5.42 5.88
C ALA A 127 -3.84 -6.38 7.08
N VAL A 128 -2.75 -7.12 7.27
CA VAL A 128 -2.55 -7.96 8.47
C VAL A 128 -2.52 -7.08 9.72
N CYS A 129 -1.78 -5.97 9.69
CA CYS A 129 -1.76 -5.00 10.80
C CYS A 129 -3.16 -4.48 11.13
N GLU A 130 -3.94 -4.08 10.12
CA GLU A 130 -5.30 -3.57 10.31
C GLU A 130 -6.25 -4.63 10.86
N ILE A 131 -6.12 -5.89 10.44
CA ILE A 131 -6.88 -7.01 11.01
C ILE A 131 -6.54 -7.18 12.49
N LEU A 132 -5.25 -7.14 12.86
CA LEU A 132 -4.81 -7.25 14.25
C LEU A 132 -5.34 -6.10 15.11
N ILE A 133 -5.35 -4.87 14.59
CA ILE A 133 -5.93 -3.70 15.28
C ILE A 133 -7.43 -3.89 15.46
N GLY A 134 -8.18 -4.20 14.41
CA GLY A 134 -9.63 -4.39 14.49
C GLY A 134 -10.01 -5.47 15.51
N GLN A 135 -9.28 -6.58 15.50
CA GLN A 135 -9.45 -7.67 16.46
C GLN A 135 -9.03 -7.27 17.89
N GLY A 136 -7.95 -6.51 18.04
CA GLY A 136 -7.46 -6.08 19.35
C GLY A 136 -8.34 -5.01 20.01
N ALA A 137 -8.70 -3.97 19.25
CA ALA A 137 -9.45 -2.81 19.73
C ALA A 137 -10.86 -3.19 20.22
N TRP A 138 -11.59 -4.03 19.48
CA TRP A 138 -12.91 -4.52 19.91
C TRP A 138 -12.84 -5.28 21.24
N ARG A 139 -11.83 -6.16 21.39
CA ARG A 139 -11.63 -6.93 22.63
C ARG A 139 -11.29 -6.04 23.81
N MET A 140 -10.55 -4.96 23.60
CA MET A 140 -10.21 -4.00 24.66
C MET A 140 -11.42 -3.20 25.13
N ALA A 141 -12.26 -2.75 24.18
CA ALA A 141 -13.40 -1.89 24.43
C ALA A 141 -14.61 -2.62 25.04
N ASN A 142 -14.74 -3.92 24.80
CA ASN A 142 -15.87 -4.70 25.30
C ASN A 142 -15.70 -5.09 26.78
N SER A 143 -16.50 -4.46 27.65
CA SER A 143 -16.49 -4.68 29.11
C SER A 143 -17.00 -6.06 29.55
N SER A 144 -17.71 -6.79 28.68
CA SER A 144 -18.16 -8.16 28.96
C SER A 144 -17.08 -9.23 28.74
N MET A 145 -15.94 -8.88 28.13
CA MET A 145 -14.82 -9.79 27.93
C MET A 145 -14.01 -10.00 29.22
N THR A 146 -13.46 -11.21 29.38
CA THR A 146 -12.60 -11.52 30.53
C THR A 146 -11.33 -10.66 30.55
N PRO A 147 -10.71 -10.42 31.72
CA PRO A 147 -9.47 -9.65 31.81
C PRO A 147 -8.34 -10.19 30.93
N LYS A 148 -8.26 -11.53 30.78
CA LYS A 148 -7.28 -12.19 29.88
C LYS A 148 -7.53 -11.84 28.41
N GLN A 149 -8.79 -11.83 27.97
CA GLN A 149 -9.15 -11.47 26.59
C GLN A 149 -8.89 -9.99 26.29
N ARG A 150 -9.16 -9.10 27.26
CA ARG A 150 -8.86 -7.66 27.13
C ARG A 150 -7.35 -7.41 27.05
N LYS A 151 -6.54 -8.11 27.86
CA LYS A 151 -5.07 -8.07 27.79
C LYS A 151 -4.53 -8.59 26.45
N LEU A 152 -5.10 -9.70 25.95
CA LEU A 152 -4.77 -10.18 24.60
C LEU A 152 -5.08 -9.12 23.55
N GLY A 153 -6.23 -8.45 23.65
CA GLY A 153 -6.60 -7.35 22.76
C GLY A 153 -5.57 -6.22 22.76
N ALA A 154 -5.13 -5.77 23.94
CA ALA A 154 -4.09 -4.75 24.07
C ALA A 154 -2.78 -5.19 23.41
N ASN A 155 -2.33 -6.42 23.67
CA ASN A 155 -1.12 -6.96 23.05
C ASN A 155 -1.21 -7.01 21.52
N LEU A 156 -2.39 -7.37 20.96
CA LEU A 156 -2.60 -7.40 19.51
C LEU A 156 -2.50 -6.01 18.89
N VAL A 157 -3.09 -4.99 19.52
CA VAL A 157 -2.99 -3.60 19.03
C VAL A 157 -1.54 -3.11 19.09
N THR A 158 -0.87 -3.30 20.23
CA THR A 158 0.54 -2.87 20.38
C THR A 158 1.48 -3.58 19.40
N ALA A 159 1.29 -4.89 19.20
CA ALA A 159 2.09 -5.65 18.23
C ALA A 159 1.87 -5.15 16.80
N SER A 160 0.62 -4.85 16.44
CA SER A 160 0.28 -4.30 15.12
C SER A 160 0.90 -2.93 14.89
N LEU A 161 0.74 -1.99 15.82
CA LEU A 161 1.31 -0.65 15.71
C LEU A 161 2.84 -0.68 15.61
N SER A 162 3.50 -1.59 16.35
CA SER A 162 4.94 -1.82 16.24
C SER A 162 5.34 -2.35 14.86
N LEU A 163 4.58 -3.31 14.33
CA LEU A 163 4.79 -3.85 12.99
C LEU A 163 4.58 -2.79 11.90
N GLN A 164 3.59 -1.89 12.06
CA GLN A 164 3.36 -0.78 11.14
C GLN A 164 4.54 0.19 11.08
N VAL A 165 5.12 0.57 12.23
CA VAL A 165 6.30 1.43 12.26
C VAL A 165 7.48 0.76 11.52
N ALA A 166 7.71 -0.54 11.76
CA ALA A 166 8.72 -1.30 11.04
C ALA A 166 8.43 -1.36 9.52
N LEU A 167 7.17 -1.57 9.15
CA LEU A 167 6.71 -1.62 7.76
C LEU A 167 6.99 -0.30 7.04
N PHE A 168 6.57 0.85 7.61
CA PHE A 168 6.83 2.16 7.02
C PHE A 168 8.31 2.52 6.97
N GLY A 169 9.08 2.13 7.99
CA GLY A 169 10.54 2.26 7.98
C GLY A 169 11.16 1.50 6.80
N SER A 170 10.79 0.23 6.62
CA SER A 170 11.28 -0.60 5.50
C SER A 170 10.85 -0.07 4.13
N PHE A 171 9.63 0.47 4.02
CA PHE A 171 9.17 1.15 2.81
C PHE A 171 10.02 2.39 2.48
N GLY A 172 10.34 3.21 3.49
CA GLY A 172 11.22 4.37 3.35
C GLY A 172 12.63 3.98 2.90
N LEU A 173 13.18 2.90 3.46
CA LEU A 173 14.48 2.36 3.04
C LEU A 173 14.47 1.89 1.58
N LEU A 174 13.41 1.19 1.15
CA LEU A 174 13.26 0.75 -0.25
C LEU A 174 13.21 1.95 -1.22
N ALA A 175 12.44 2.99 -0.86
CA ALA A 175 12.37 4.22 -1.63
C ALA A 175 13.73 4.94 -1.67
N ALA A 176 14.46 5.00 -0.55
CA ALA A 176 15.81 5.56 -0.47
C ALA A 176 16.81 4.80 -1.33
N GLN A 177 16.78 3.47 -1.32
CA GLN A 177 17.64 2.65 -2.19
C GLN A 177 17.40 2.93 -3.67
N PHE A 178 16.14 3.00 -4.09
CA PHE A 178 15.80 3.39 -5.47
C PHE A 178 16.32 4.80 -5.79
N HIS A 179 16.07 5.77 -4.92
CA HIS A 179 16.52 7.15 -5.10
C HIS A 179 18.04 7.25 -5.25
N MET A 180 18.81 6.56 -4.41
CA MET A 180 20.27 6.52 -4.52
C MET A 180 20.74 5.95 -5.87
N ARG A 181 20.14 4.84 -6.33
CA ARG A 181 20.44 4.23 -7.63
C ARG A 181 20.10 5.17 -8.79
N ALA A 182 18.92 5.79 -8.76
CA ALA A 182 18.46 6.70 -9.80
C ALA A 182 19.27 8.00 -9.86
N ASN A 183 19.70 8.52 -8.70
CA ASN A 183 20.57 9.71 -8.64
C ASN A 183 21.97 9.41 -9.18
N LYS A 184 22.54 8.24 -8.84
CA LYS A 184 23.83 7.79 -9.40
C LYS A 184 23.78 7.64 -10.92
N ALA A 185 22.66 7.17 -11.45
CA ALA A 185 22.43 7.06 -12.90
C ALA A 185 22.07 8.39 -13.59
N LYS A 186 21.88 9.49 -12.85
CA LYS A 186 21.47 10.81 -13.36
C LYS A 186 20.13 10.81 -14.12
N LEU A 187 19.22 9.88 -13.81
CA LEU A 187 17.92 9.72 -14.47
C LEU A 187 16.77 10.47 -13.77
N LEU A 188 17.07 11.20 -12.71
CA LEU A 188 16.07 11.91 -11.91
C LEU A 188 15.71 13.24 -12.55
N SER A 189 14.68 13.22 -13.41
CA SER A 189 14.02 14.41 -13.92
C SER A 189 13.42 15.27 -12.80
N ARG A 190 13.16 16.55 -13.08
CA ARG A 190 12.57 17.48 -12.09
C ARG A 190 11.24 16.95 -11.54
N ASP A 191 10.37 16.42 -12.42
CA ASP A 191 9.09 15.88 -12.01
C ASP A 191 9.23 14.63 -11.14
N LEU A 192 10.14 13.72 -11.48
CA LEU A 192 10.39 12.52 -10.69
C LEU A 192 10.95 12.84 -9.31
N ARG A 193 11.85 13.83 -9.21
CA ARG A 193 12.34 14.34 -7.92
C ARG A 193 11.21 14.86 -7.05
N ILE A 194 10.29 15.65 -7.63
CA ILE A 194 9.16 16.19 -6.86
C ILE A 194 8.26 15.05 -6.38
N VAL A 195 7.95 14.06 -7.23
CA VAL A 195 7.14 12.89 -6.81
C VAL A 195 7.83 12.12 -5.67
N LEU A 196 9.15 11.90 -5.74
CA LEU A 196 9.90 11.26 -4.67
C LEU A 196 9.89 12.08 -3.36
N TYR A 197 10.07 13.40 -3.43
CA TYR A 197 9.99 14.25 -2.23
C TYR A 197 8.60 14.24 -1.61
N VAL A 198 7.54 14.31 -2.43
CA VAL A 198 6.16 14.19 -1.96
C VAL A 198 5.92 12.83 -1.31
N LEU A 199 6.44 11.75 -1.90
CA LEU A 199 6.38 10.42 -1.32
C LEU A 199 7.07 10.37 0.05
N TYR A 200 8.27 10.95 0.19
CA TYR A 200 8.98 10.99 1.47
C TYR A 200 8.22 11.79 2.53
N VAL A 201 7.77 12.99 2.21
CA VAL A 201 7.02 13.83 3.15
C VAL A 201 5.73 13.12 3.58
N SER A 202 4.99 12.55 2.63
CA SER A 202 3.77 11.78 2.90
C SER A 202 4.04 10.56 3.79
N ALA A 203 5.06 9.75 3.46
CA ALA A 203 5.44 8.58 4.23
C ALA A 203 5.91 8.96 5.66
N THR A 204 6.67 10.05 5.80
CA THR A 204 7.10 10.55 7.11
C THR A 204 5.92 11.02 7.95
N ILE A 205 4.96 11.74 7.38
CA ILE A 205 3.75 12.16 8.10
C ILE A 205 2.96 10.94 8.62
N VAL A 206 2.73 9.95 7.77
CA VAL A 206 2.04 8.71 8.16
C VAL A 206 2.84 7.97 9.24
N THR A 207 4.17 7.93 9.13
CA THR A 207 5.04 7.30 10.13
C THR A 207 4.95 8.00 11.49
N ILE A 208 4.98 9.34 11.53
CA ILE A 208 4.83 10.13 12.76
C ILE A 208 3.50 9.79 13.43
N ARG A 209 2.41 9.69 12.65
CA ARG A 209 1.10 9.28 13.17
C ARG A 209 1.14 7.88 13.81
N CYS A 210 1.76 6.91 13.14
CA CYS A 210 1.87 5.54 13.66
C CYS A 210 2.70 5.47 14.94
N ILE A 211 3.77 6.28 15.04
CA ILE A 211 4.56 6.39 16.28
C ILE A 211 3.72 7.01 17.39
N TYR A 212 3.00 8.10 17.11
CA TYR A 212 2.07 8.70 18.08
C TYR A 212 1.07 7.68 18.60
N ARG A 213 0.46 6.89 17.71
CA ARG A 213 -0.49 5.84 18.09
C ARG A 213 0.15 4.73 18.90
N LEU A 214 1.36 4.31 18.53
CA LEU A 214 2.10 3.33 19.32
C LEU A 214 2.32 3.84 20.74
N VAL A 215 2.80 5.08 20.90
CA VAL A 215 3.02 5.70 22.21
C VAL A 215 1.71 5.80 23.00
N GLU A 216 0.65 6.36 22.40
CA GLU A 216 -0.68 6.50 23.00
C GLU A 216 -1.22 5.16 23.55
N TYR A 217 -1.10 4.08 22.76
CA TYR A 217 -1.56 2.75 23.19
C TYR A 217 -0.63 2.08 24.22
N THR A 218 0.67 2.34 24.19
CA THR A 218 1.62 1.78 25.17
C THR A 218 1.55 2.46 26.52
N GLU A 219 1.30 3.77 26.58
CA GLU A 219 1.13 4.50 27.85
C GLU A 219 -0.25 4.25 28.47
N GLY A 220 -1.24 3.91 27.65
CA GLY A 220 -2.57 3.52 28.09
C GLY A 220 -3.48 4.69 28.49
N TRP A 221 -4.64 4.33 29.04
CA TRP A 221 -5.78 5.22 29.28
C TRP A 221 -5.52 6.30 30.35
N ASP A 222 -4.57 6.05 31.25
CA ASP A 222 -4.24 7.00 32.32
C ASP A 222 -3.22 8.06 31.90
N SER A 223 -2.68 7.96 30.69
CA SER A 223 -1.66 8.86 30.16
C SER A 223 -2.18 10.28 29.92
N THR A 224 -1.28 11.25 30.05
CA THR A 224 -1.53 12.65 29.70
C THR A 224 -1.88 12.80 28.22
N ILE A 225 -1.39 11.91 27.36
CA ILE A 225 -1.66 11.92 25.92
C ILE A 225 -3.14 11.60 25.66
N TYR A 226 -3.65 10.52 26.25
CA TYR A 226 -5.04 10.11 26.05
C TYR A 226 -6.05 11.10 26.66
N LYS A 227 -5.71 11.69 27.80
CA LYS A 227 -6.56 12.66 28.52
C LYS A 227 -6.63 14.04 27.87
N ASN A 228 -5.69 14.38 26.97
CA ASN A 228 -5.65 15.69 26.33
C ASN A 228 -6.04 15.61 24.85
N GLU A 229 -7.21 16.18 24.52
CA GLU A 229 -7.73 16.21 23.16
C GLU A 229 -6.81 16.91 22.14
N VAL A 230 -5.96 17.83 22.60
CA VAL A 230 -5.05 18.60 21.74
C VAL A 230 -4.10 17.69 20.95
N PHE A 231 -3.59 16.61 21.56
CA PHE A 231 -2.69 15.69 20.88
C PHE A 231 -3.38 14.96 19.73
N PHE A 232 -4.65 14.58 19.91
CA PHE A 232 -5.47 14.03 18.83
C PHE A 232 -5.60 15.03 17.68
N TRP A 233 -5.94 16.30 17.96
CA TRP A 233 -6.08 17.28 16.88
C TRP A 233 -4.79 17.50 16.10
N ILE A 234 -3.64 17.52 16.77
CA ILE A 234 -2.35 17.71 16.11
C ILE A 234 -1.94 16.46 15.32
N PHE A 235 -1.80 15.32 16.00
CA PHE A 235 -1.19 14.11 15.45
C PHE A 235 -2.14 13.23 14.65
N GLU A 236 -3.45 13.43 14.72
CA GLU A 236 -4.42 12.63 13.96
C GLU A 236 -5.12 13.42 12.87
N ALA A 237 -5.51 14.66 13.17
CA ALA A 237 -6.29 15.50 12.26
C ALA A 237 -5.40 16.41 11.41
N ILE A 238 -4.60 17.29 12.04
CA ILE A 238 -3.80 18.31 11.33
C ILE A 238 -2.78 17.64 10.41
N ILE A 239 -1.94 16.72 10.92
CA ILE A 239 -0.89 16.14 10.08
C ILE A 239 -1.47 15.34 8.91
N MET A 240 -2.60 14.66 9.09
CA MET A 240 -3.25 13.95 7.98
C MET A 240 -3.92 14.89 6.99
N PHE A 241 -4.49 16.00 7.45
CA PHE A 241 -4.97 17.04 6.55
C PHE A 241 -3.82 17.62 5.73
N LEU A 242 -2.68 17.92 6.35
CA LEU A 242 -1.47 18.38 5.65
C LEU A 242 -1.00 17.36 4.61
N ASN A 243 -1.02 16.06 4.93
CA ASN A 243 -0.69 15.02 3.96
C ASN A 243 -1.65 15.02 2.76
N THR A 244 -2.95 15.14 3.04
CA THR A 244 -3.97 15.15 2.00
C THR A 244 -3.85 16.39 1.11
N ALA A 245 -3.57 17.55 1.72
CA ALA A 245 -3.33 18.81 1.02
C ALA A 245 -2.06 18.76 0.18
N LEU A 246 -0.98 18.16 0.68
CA LEU A 246 0.25 17.92 -0.07
C LEU A 246 -0.04 17.12 -1.35
N LEU A 247 -0.83 16.04 -1.24
CA LEU A 247 -1.20 15.19 -2.37
C LEU A 247 -2.14 15.90 -3.35
N ASN A 248 -2.98 16.84 -2.90
CA ASN A 248 -3.77 17.71 -3.78
C ASN A 248 -2.88 18.65 -4.61
N VAL A 249 -1.96 19.35 -3.96
CA VAL A 249 -1.08 20.32 -4.62
C VAL A 249 -0.15 19.63 -5.60
N PHE A 250 0.36 18.46 -5.19
CA PHE A 250 1.32 17.68 -5.95
C PHE A 250 0.75 16.35 -6.44
N HIS A 251 -0.35 16.43 -7.19
CA HIS A 251 -1.04 15.25 -7.67
C HIS A 251 -0.12 14.32 -8.47
N PRO A 252 0.07 13.04 -8.05
CA PRO A 252 1.00 12.12 -8.71
C PRO A 252 0.59 11.82 -10.16
N GLY A 253 -0.72 11.87 -10.47
CA GLY A 253 -1.25 11.64 -11.81
C GLY A 253 -0.86 12.69 -12.86
N LYS A 254 -0.32 13.84 -12.44
CA LYS A 254 0.17 14.89 -13.37
C LYS A 254 1.61 14.63 -13.84
N ARG A 255 2.40 13.94 -13.03
CA ARG A 255 3.87 13.85 -13.19
C ARG A 255 4.38 12.46 -13.55
N LEU A 256 3.57 11.43 -13.37
CA LEU A 256 3.88 10.08 -13.79
C LEU A 256 3.13 9.76 -15.09
N PRO A 257 3.68 8.88 -15.96
CA PRO A 257 2.98 8.42 -17.14
C PRO A 257 1.62 7.82 -16.78
N ARG A 258 0.67 7.80 -17.70
CA ARG A 258 -0.65 7.19 -17.43
C ARG A 258 -0.60 5.66 -17.36
N SER A 259 0.21 5.03 -18.22
CA SER A 259 0.29 3.56 -18.32
C SER A 259 1.49 2.98 -17.56
N ASN A 260 1.31 1.83 -16.89
CA ASN A 260 2.41 1.06 -16.28
C ASN A 260 3.35 0.43 -17.33
N SER A 261 2.95 0.46 -18.62
CA SER A 261 3.74 -0.08 -19.72
C SER A 261 4.79 0.89 -20.25
N VAL A 262 4.73 2.16 -19.85
CA VAL A 262 5.69 3.18 -20.26
C VAL A 262 6.87 3.15 -19.29
N PHE A 263 8.07 3.01 -19.83
CA PHE A 263 9.32 3.06 -19.07
C PHE A 263 10.29 4.04 -19.72
N LEU A 264 11.13 4.65 -18.90
CA LEU A 264 12.21 5.54 -19.32
C LEU A 264 13.40 4.70 -19.77
N ASP A 265 14.02 5.08 -20.87
CA ASP A 265 15.23 4.44 -21.37
C ASP A 265 16.48 4.92 -20.61
N ARG A 266 17.62 4.24 -20.79
CA ARG A 266 18.87 4.53 -20.08
C ARG A 266 19.47 5.91 -20.43
N ASP A 267 19.00 6.53 -21.50
CA ASP A 267 19.36 7.89 -21.91
C ASP A 267 18.73 8.98 -21.02
N GLY A 268 17.71 8.63 -20.22
CA GLY A 268 16.99 9.56 -19.35
C GLY A 268 16.00 10.49 -20.06
N VAL A 269 15.77 10.29 -21.37
CA VAL A 269 14.91 11.16 -22.19
C VAL A 269 13.88 10.36 -22.98
N THR A 270 14.24 9.21 -23.54
CA THR A 270 13.35 8.43 -24.41
C THR A 270 12.38 7.60 -23.58
N GLU A 271 11.08 7.84 -23.74
CA GLU A 271 10.05 6.97 -23.17
C GLU A 271 9.68 5.86 -24.15
N ARG A 272 9.85 4.60 -23.74
CA ARG A 272 9.47 3.41 -24.53
C ARG A 272 8.25 2.72 -23.93
N ARG A 273 7.48 2.03 -24.76
CA ARG A 273 6.34 1.20 -24.32
C ARG A 273 6.70 -0.28 -24.36
N GLY A 274 6.86 -0.86 -23.17
CA GLY A 274 7.09 -2.28 -23.00
C GLY A 274 5.81 -3.11 -22.92
N PRO A 275 5.93 -4.45 -22.84
CA PRO A 275 4.80 -5.35 -22.57
C PRO A 275 4.18 -5.14 -21.17
N GLY A 276 4.85 -4.37 -20.30
CA GLY A 276 4.52 -4.17 -18.90
C GLY A 276 5.09 -5.30 -18.03
N TRP A 277 5.72 -4.94 -16.91
CA TRP A 277 6.37 -5.89 -15.99
C TRP A 277 5.31 -6.71 -15.25
N ALA A 278 5.02 -7.90 -15.79
CA ALA A 278 4.05 -8.83 -15.24
C ALA A 278 4.75 -9.87 -14.38
N ASP A 279 4.27 -10.05 -13.15
CA ASP A 279 4.62 -11.20 -12.31
C ASP A 279 3.53 -12.26 -12.53
N ASP A 280 3.91 -13.41 -13.09
CA ASP A 280 2.99 -14.51 -13.40
C ASP A 280 2.52 -15.28 -12.14
N ARG A 281 3.04 -14.91 -10.95
CA ARG A 281 2.78 -15.61 -9.69
C ARG A 281 1.44 -15.16 -9.06
N PRO A 282 0.72 -16.05 -8.37
CA PRO A 282 -0.48 -15.69 -7.63
C PRO A 282 -0.16 -14.65 -6.56
N TRP A 283 -1.11 -13.74 -6.29
CA TRP A 283 -0.93 -12.66 -5.31
C TRP A 283 -0.58 -13.18 -3.90
N ILE A 284 -1.13 -14.34 -3.50
CA ILE A 284 -0.85 -14.95 -2.19
C ILE A 284 0.63 -15.30 -2.07
N VAL A 285 1.22 -15.89 -3.12
CA VAL A 285 2.63 -16.27 -3.13
C VAL A 285 3.51 -15.02 -3.05
N THR A 286 3.11 -13.93 -3.69
CA THR A 286 3.86 -12.66 -3.65
C THR A 286 3.74 -11.91 -2.32
N VAL A 287 2.68 -12.16 -1.55
CA VAL A 287 2.58 -11.66 -0.17
C VAL A 287 3.51 -12.42 0.78
N PHE A 288 3.59 -13.75 0.66
CA PHE A 288 4.41 -14.59 1.56
C PHE A 288 5.88 -14.73 1.13
N ASP A 289 6.21 -14.58 -0.14
CA ASP A 289 7.59 -14.53 -0.67
C ASP A 289 7.80 -13.28 -1.53
N PRO A 290 7.94 -12.10 -0.89
CA PRO A 290 8.01 -10.82 -1.59
C PRO A 290 9.34 -10.61 -2.33
N PHE A 291 10.42 -11.19 -1.81
CA PHE A 291 11.75 -11.10 -2.40
C PHE A 291 12.02 -12.15 -3.48
N ASP A 292 11.07 -13.08 -3.70
CA ASP A 292 11.24 -14.21 -4.63
C ASP A 292 12.49 -15.01 -4.31
N VAL A 293 12.67 -15.33 -3.02
CA VAL A 293 13.81 -16.09 -2.54
C VAL A 293 13.88 -17.42 -3.28
N TRP A 294 12.73 -18.04 -3.55
CA TRP A 294 12.63 -19.28 -4.34
C TRP A 294 12.96 -19.10 -5.83
N GLY A 295 12.57 -17.97 -6.45
CA GLY A 295 12.92 -17.62 -7.82
C GLY A 295 14.40 -17.35 -8.02
N LEU A 296 15.04 -16.73 -7.02
CA LEU A 296 16.48 -16.46 -6.98
C LEU A 296 17.28 -17.76 -7.04
N PHE A 297 16.87 -18.79 -6.29
CA PHE A 297 17.49 -20.12 -6.33
C PHE A 297 17.21 -20.89 -7.63
N THR A 298 16.15 -20.55 -8.36
CA THR A 298 15.75 -21.25 -9.60
C THR A 298 16.15 -20.53 -10.89
N GLY A 299 16.86 -19.40 -10.81
CA GLY A 299 17.44 -18.67 -11.95
C GLY A 299 16.40 -18.07 -12.91
N ARG A 300 15.17 -17.78 -12.44
CA ARG A 300 14.08 -17.30 -13.31
C ARG A 300 14.12 -15.80 -13.62
N ASP A 301 14.90 -15.02 -12.90
CA ASP A 301 14.87 -13.55 -12.99
C ASP A 301 15.45 -12.99 -14.31
N GLU A 302 16.40 -13.69 -14.96
CA GLU A 302 16.99 -13.26 -16.24
C GLU A 302 15.98 -13.12 -17.38
N LYS A 303 14.86 -13.86 -17.35
CA LYS A 303 13.86 -13.85 -18.43
C LYS A 303 13.00 -12.58 -18.51
N THR A 304 13.15 -11.64 -17.57
CA THR A 304 12.25 -10.47 -17.44
C THR A 304 12.85 -9.13 -17.85
N GLN A 305 14.08 -9.10 -18.37
CA GLN A 305 14.77 -7.85 -18.75
C GLN A 305 14.28 -7.25 -20.08
N PHE A 306 12.97 -7.02 -20.20
CA PHE A 306 12.36 -6.48 -21.41
C PHE A 306 12.90 -5.07 -21.77
N TRP A 307 13.50 -4.37 -20.82
CA TRP A 307 14.06 -3.03 -21.02
C TRP A 307 15.29 -2.99 -21.93
N ASP A 308 15.96 -4.12 -22.18
CA ASP A 308 17.11 -4.21 -23.09
C ASP A 308 16.71 -4.69 -24.51
N MET A 309 15.41 -4.96 -24.74
CA MET A 309 14.90 -5.45 -26.04
C MET A 309 14.74 -4.33 -27.07
N SER A 310 14.81 -4.70 -28.35
CA SER A 310 14.55 -3.80 -29.46
C SER A 310 13.08 -3.37 -29.53
N GLY A 311 12.80 -2.24 -30.18
CA GLY A 311 11.44 -1.71 -30.31
C GLY A 311 10.47 -2.69 -30.98
N GLU A 312 10.94 -3.44 -31.99
CA GLU A 312 10.15 -4.45 -32.68
C GLU A 312 9.79 -5.64 -31.79
N GLU A 313 10.75 -6.13 -30.99
CA GLU A 313 10.49 -7.23 -30.06
C GLU A 313 9.49 -6.83 -28.98
N LEU A 314 9.57 -5.60 -28.48
CA LEU A 314 8.59 -5.05 -27.55
C LEU A 314 7.18 -5.00 -28.17
N GLU A 315 7.06 -4.71 -29.47
CA GLU A 315 5.79 -4.74 -30.19
C GLU A 315 5.23 -6.14 -30.35
N ARG A 316 6.07 -7.10 -30.71
CA ARG A 316 5.69 -8.52 -30.80
C ARG A 316 5.15 -9.03 -29.47
N LEU A 317 5.88 -8.79 -28.37
CA LEU A 317 5.44 -9.19 -27.02
C LEU A 317 4.14 -8.49 -26.61
N ARG A 318 3.95 -7.22 -26.97
CA ARG A 318 2.69 -6.50 -26.73
C ARG A 318 1.53 -7.13 -27.51
N ALA A 319 1.73 -7.48 -28.76
CA ALA A 319 0.73 -8.13 -29.60
C ALA A 319 0.34 -9.50 -29.03
N GLU A 320 1.32 -10.33 -28.66
CA GLU A 320 1.09 -11.62 -28.00
C GLU A 320 0.31 -11.48 -26.69
N LYS A 321 0.66 -10.49 -25.85
CA LYS A 321 -0.05 -10.25 -24.60
C LYS A 321 -1.49 -9.79 -24.82
N LYS A 322 -1.75 -9.03 -25.89
CA LYS A 322 -3.10 -8.58 -26.28
C LYS A 322 -3.94 -9.75 -26.77
N LEU A 323 -3.35 -10.67 -27.55
CA LEU A 323 -3.98 -11.92 -28.00
C LEU A 323 -4.26 -12.87 -26.83
N ASN A 324 -3.35 -12.93 -25.86
CA ASN A 324 -3.46 -13.79 -24.69
C ASN A 324 -4.25 -13.17 -23.52
N LYS A 325 -4.85 -11.99 -23.72
CA LYS A 325 -5.63 -11.31 -22.68
C LYS A 325 -6.86 -12.15 -22.34
N ARG A 326 -6.97 -12.60 -21.08
CA ARG A 326 -8.13 -13.38 -20.61
C ARG A 326 -9.40 -12.54 -20.69
N ASN A 327 -10.50 -13.19 -21.08
CA ASN A 327 -11.84 -12.60 -21.01
C ASN A 327 -12.23 -12.37 -19.54
N VAL A 328 -13.04 -11.33 -19.30
CA VAL A 328 -13.48 -10.91 -17.95
C VAL A 328 -14.14 -12.06 -17.19
N LEU A 329 -14.99 -12.85 -17.86
CA LEU A 329 -15.64 -14.06 -17.31
C LEU A 329 -14.63 -15.12 -16.84
N ALA A 330 -13.58 -15.37 -17.62
CA ALA A 330 -12.54 -16.34 -17.22
C ALA A 330 -11.74 -15.85 -16.00
N GLY A 331 -11.59 -14.53 -15.85
CA GLY A 331 -11.01 -13.92 -14.65
C GLY A 331 -11.91 -14.03 -13.41
N ALA A 332 -13.23 -14.01 -13.58
CA ALA A 332 -14.17 -14.19 -12.46
C ALA A 332 -14.20 -15.64 -11.94
N VAL A 333 -14.12 -16.62 -12.85
CA VAL A 333 -14.17 -18.06 -12.50
C VAL A 333 -12.86 -18.56 -11.88
N ASP A 334 -11.72 -18.00 -12.29
CA ASP A 334 -10.41 -18.32 -11.71
C ASP A 334 -9.63 -17.02 -11.47
N PRO A 335 -9.94 -16.31 -10.36
CA PRO A 335 -9.38 -15.00 -10.02
C PRO A 335 -7.89 -15.06 -9.70
N PHE A 336 -7.38 -16.25 -9.34
CA PHE A 336 -5.98 -16.46 -8.99
C PHE A 336 -5.16 -17.05 -10.14
N HIS A 337 -5.79 -17.26 -11.31
CA HIS A 337 -5.18 -17.88 -12.49
C HIS A 337 -4.45 -19.20 -12.16
N LEU A 338 -5.00 -20.00 -11.25
CA LEU A 338 -4.38 -21.22 -10.78
C LEU A 338 -4.54 -22.35 -11.80
N TRP A 339 -5.68 -22.38 -12.50
CA TRP A 339 -6.14 -23.55 -13.27
C TRP A 339 -6.06 -23.34 -14.79
N GLY A 340 -6.09 -24.46 -15.53
CA GLY A 340 -6.01 -24.49 -17.01
C GLY A 340 -4.58 -24.64 -17.56
N SER A 341 -4.47 -24.95 -18.86
CA SER A 341 -3.18 -25.22 -19.54
C SER A 341 -2.20 -24.03 -19.54
N ARG A 342 -2.72 -22.83 -19.28
CA ARG A 342 -1.97 -21.57 -19.19
C ARG A 342 -1.88 -21.00 -17.77
N GLY A 343 -2.60 -21.58 -16.80
CA GLY A 343 -2.59 -21.17 -15.40
C GLY A 343 -1.29 -21.53 -14.67
N TYR A 344 -1.09 -20.97 -13.49
CA TYR A 344 0.15 -21.12 -12.70
C TYR A 344 0.51 -22.60 -12.46
N ILE A 345 -0.48 -23.41 -12.08
CA ILE A 345 -0.30 -24.85 -11.84
C ILE A 345 -0.03 -25.57 -13.17
N GLY A 346 -0.79 -25.26 -14.22
CA GLY A 346 -0.63 -25.86 -15.55
C GLY A 346 0.75 -25.60 -16.18
N LYS A 347 1.28 -24.37 -16.04
CA LYS A 347 2.65 -24.03 -16.46
C LYS A 347 3.71 -24.84 -15.71
N HIS A 348 3.54 -25.04 -14.39
CA HIS A 348 4.46 -25.86 -13.60
C HIS A 348 4.47 -27.33 -14.03
N PHE A 349 3.31 -27.92 -14.28
CA PHE A 349 3.22 -29.30 -14.78
C PHE A 349 3.80 -29.45 -16.19
N LYS A 350 3.57 -28.50 -17.08
CA LYS A 350 4.13 -28.52 -18.44
C LYS A 350 5.65 -28.34 -18.44
N SER A 351 6.19 -27.44 -17.60
CA SER A 351 7.63 -27.26 -17.42
C SER A 351 8.31 -28.51 -16.85
N LYS A 352 7.68 -29.20 -15.89
CA LYS A 352 8.21 -30.47 -15.36
C LYS A 352 8.21 -31.58 -16.42
N ARG A 353 7.16 -31.68 -17.24
CA ARG A 353 7.09 -32.66 -18.35
C ARG A 353 8.14 -32.38 -19.43
N ALA A 354 8.35 -31.12 -19.80
CA ALA A 354 9.37 -30.74 -20.79
C ALA A 354 10.80 -31.03 -20.29
N GLY A 355 11.09 -30.76 -19.00
CA GLY A 355 12.37 -31.11 -18.38
C GLY A 355 12.61 -32.62 -18.22
N ALA A 356 11.56 -33.39 -17.92
CA ALA A 356 11.64 -34.86 -17.86
C ALA A 356 11.85 -35.50 -19.25
N GLY A 357 11.23 -34.94 -20.30
CA GLY A 357 11.43 -35.37 -21.69
C GLY A 357 12.86 -35.14 -22.16
N SER A 358 13.42 -33.96 -21.92
CA SER A 358 14.82 -33.63 -22.28
C SER A 358 15.86 -34.50 -21.57
N ARG A 359 15.59 -34.93 -20.34
CA ARG A 359 16.49 -35.82 -19.58
C ARG A 359 16.43 -37.26 -20.09
N ALA A 360 15.25 -37.71 -20.51
CA ALA A 360 15.06 -39.04 -21.11
C ALA A 360 15.74 -39.16 -22.49
N THR A 361 15.77 -38.09 -23.28
CA THR A 361 16.44 -38.08 -24.60
C THR A 361 17.97 -38.12 -24.49
N GLN A 362 18.55 -37.44 -23.49
CA GLN A 362 19.99 -37.50 -23.22
C GLN A 362 20.44 -38.89 -22.74
N THR A 363 19.66 -39.58 -21.91
CA THR A 363 19.98 -40.95 -21.47
C THR A 363 19.91 -41.99 -22.59
N THR A 364 19.11 -41.76 -23.64
CA THR A 364 19.06 -42.65 -24.80
C THR A 364 20.19 -42.40 -25.81
N GLU A 365 20.75 -41.20 -25.87
CA GLU A 365 21.93 -40.90 -26.70
C GLU A 365 23.24 -41.45 -26.10
N GLU A 366 23.38 -41.46 -24.77
CA GLU A 366 24.56 -42.06 -24.11
C GLU A 366 24.57 -43.60 -24.17
N ALA A 367 23.40 -44.25 -24.22
CA ALA A 367 23.28 -45.70 -24.34
C ALA A 367 23.51 -46.24 -25.77
N GLY A 368 23.64 -45.35 -26.76
CA GLY A 368 23.79 -45.70 -28.19
C GLY A 368 25.23 -45.71 -28.72
N LYS A 369 26.24 -45.41 -27.90
CA LYS A 369 27.65 -45.52 -28.33
C LYS A 369 28.14 -46.96 -28.20
N PRO A 370 28.54 -47.62 -29.31
CA PRO A 370 29.16 -48.95 -29.22
C PRO A 370 30.49 -48.86 -28.48
N PRO A 371 30.86 -49.88 -27.67
CA PRO A 371 32.13 -49.91 -26.98
C PRO A 371 33.28 -49.96 -28.00
N ALA A 372 34.32 -49.15 -27.76
CA ALA A 372 35.57 -49.15 -28.52
C ALA A 372 36.45 -50.33 -28.16
#